data_AF-Q084C1-F1
#
_entry.id   AF-Q084C1-F1
#
_cell.length_a   1.000
_cell.length_b   1.000
_cell.length_c   1.000
_cell.angle_alpha   90.00
_cell.angle_beta   90.00
_cell.angle_gamma   90.00
#
_symmetry.space_group_name_H-M   'P 1'
#
loop_
_entity.id
_entity.type
_entity.pdbx_description
1 polymer ?
#
loop_
_entity_poly.entity_id
_entity_poly.type
_entity_poly.pdbx_seq_one_letter_code
_entity_poly.pdbx_strand_id
1 'polypeptide(L)'
;MNPDIIFYLPTPPEIPLHWQASHPDAITQLVALNGNHWRKIVTIMGKICCLEHDINANKGIDWKQIRDQLFNESHDQQIDKHINTPSRLHCQLRIVNSKVEHHGEIVFPSESWHILCGKEAQQRMGITDLRHYVSLDEKQKIQHQHTVLLTPYLDYRQYANVLIELTRQHIALSKV
;
A
#
# COMPACT_ATOMS: atom_id res chain seq x y z
N MET A 1 11.25 -12.80 -2.18
CA MET A 1 9.83 -13.21 -2.23
C MET A 1 9.11 -12.18 -3.08
N ASN A 2 8.17 -12.57 -3.93
CA ASN A 2 7.35 -11.60 -4.67
C ASN A 2 6.40 -10.92 -3.66
N PRO A 3 6.21 -9.59 -3.72
CA PRO A 3 5.31 -8.91 -2.80
C PRO A 3 3.86 -9.31 -3.09
N ASP A 4 3.05 -9.45 -2.05
CA ASP A 4 1.60 -9.65 -2.23
C ASP A 4 0.95 -8.37 -2.78
N ILE A 5 1.52 -7.20 -2.45
CA ILE A 5 0.99 -5.90 -2.85
C ILE A 5 2.10 -4.89 -3.18
N ILE A 6 1.88 -4.07 -4.19
CA ILE A 6 2.80 -3.01 -4.62
C ILE A 6 2.03 -1.69 -4.65
N PHE A 7 2.47 -0.73 -3.84
CA PHE A 7 1.94 0.63 -3.83
C PHE A 7 2.76 1.51 -4.79
N TYR A 8 2.08 2.24 -5.68
CA TYR A 8 2.71 3.17 -6.62
C TYR A 8 2.38 4.61 -6.20
N LEU A 9 3.39 5.33 -5.73
CA LEU A 9 3.28 6.75 -5.34
C LEU A 9 4.00 7.65 -6.34
N PRO A 10 3.52 8.89 -6.57
CA PRO A 10 4.18 9.83 -7.47
C PRO A 10 5.38 10.55 -6.83
N THR A 11 5.42 10.65 -5.50
CA THR A 11 6.39 11.48 -4.78
C THR A 11 7.15 10.64 -3.77
N PRO A 12 8.50 10.60 -3.84
CA PRO A 12 9.30 9.90 -2.84
C PRO A 12 9.27 10.62 -1.49
N PRO A 13 9.54 9.92 -0.37
CA PRO A 13 9.87 10.58 0.88
C PRO A 13 11.26 11.20 0.81
N GLU A 14 11.50 12.19 1.67
CA GLU A 14 12.85 12.46 2.12
C GLU A 14 13.33 11.29 2.99
N ILE A 15 14.53 10.78 2.72
CA ILE A 15 15.08 9.63 3.43
C ILE A 15 16.05 10.12 4.51
N PRO A 16 15.87 9.74 5.79
CA PRO A 16 16.82 10.09 6.84
C PRO A 16 18.24 9.58 6.53
N LEU A 17 19.25 10.29 7.02
CA LEU A 17 20.64 9.85 6.88
C LEU A 17 20.84 8.50 7.57
N HIS A 18 21.49 7.54 6.88
CA HIS A 18 21.69 6.15 7.36
C HIS A 18 20.40 5.37 7.62
N TRP A 19 19.28 5.76 7.01
CA TRP A 19 18.02 5.04 7.13
C TRP A 19 18.14 3.59 6.63
N GLN A 20 17.61 2.66 7.40
CA GLN A 20 17.57 1.23 7.06
C GLN A 20 16.15 0.72 7.27
N ALA A 21 15.60 0.03 6.28
CA ALA A 21 14.24 -0.49 6.31
C ALA A 21 14.01 -1.53 7.44
N SER A 22 15.07 -2.26 7.82
CA SER A 22 15.05 -3.25 8.89
C SER A 22 15.19 -2.65 10.29
N HIS A 23 15.48 -1.35 10.42
CA HIS A 23 15.62 -0.70 11.72
C HIS A 23 14.24 -0.62 12.42
N PRO A 24 14.12 -0.95 13.73
CA PRO A 24 12.83 -0.91 14.44
C PRO A 24 12.10 0.44 14.35
N ASP A 25 12.86 1.53 14.37
CA ASP A 25 12.32 2.90 14.23
C ASP A 25 12.26 3.43 12.78
N ALA A 26 12.45 2.60 11.75
CA ALA A 26 12.52 3.05 10.36
C ALA A 26 11.33 3.94 9.97
N ILE A 27 10.13 3.53 10.34
CA ILE A 27 8.89 4.26 10.05
C ILE A 27 8.77 5.53 10.91
N THR A 28 9.17 5.47 12.17
CA THR A 28 9.21 6.63 13.07
C THR A 28 10.15 7.71 12.52
N GLN A 29 11.35 7.34 12.08
CA GLN A 29 12.33 8.25 11.48
C GLN A 29 11.81 8.85 10.17
N LEU A 30 11.20 8.03 9.32
CA LEU A 30 10.60 8.49 8.06
C LEU A 30 9.51 9.53 8.30
N VAL A 31 8.62 9.27 9.28
CA VAL A 31 7.54 10.18 9.66
C VAL A 31 8.07 11.44 10.34
N ALA A 32 9.12 11.35 11.14
CA ALA A 32 9.72 12.52 11.79
C ALA A 32 10.25 13.52 10.76
N LEU A 33 10.88 13.03 9.68
CA LEU A 33 11.42 13.88 8.61
C LEU A 33 10.33 14.43 7.68
N ASN A 34 9.33 13.61 7.35
CA ASN A 34 8.33 13.95 6.32
C ASN A 34 6.98 14.46 6.88
N GLY A 35 6.81 14.41 8.19
CA GLY A 35 5.63 14.91 8.91
C GLY A 35 4.32 14.15 8.64
N ASN A 36 3.22 14.89 8.76
CA ASN A 36 1.86 14.34 8.67
C ASN A 36 1.56 13.68 7.31
N HIS A 37 2.24 14.09 6.24
CA HIS A 37 2.02 13.55 4.91
C HIS A 37 2.36 12.06 4.87
N TRP A 38 3.61 11.70 5.15
CA TRP A 38 4.05 10.31 5.14
C TRP A 38 3.47 9.48 6.28
N ARG A 39 3.13 10.10 7.42
CA ARG A 39 2.37 9.41 8.47
C ARG A 39 1.06 8.82 7.95
N LYS A 40 0.30 9.57 7.14
CA LYS A 40 -0.97 9.07 6.57
C LYS A 40 -0.71 7.91 5.61
N ILE A 41 0.26 8.06 4.72
CA ILE A 41 0.65 7.06 3.71
C ILE A 41 0.94 5.72 4.38
N VAL A 42 1.93 5.67 5.28
CA VAL A 42 2.32 4.42 5.95
C VAL A 42 1.21 3.86 6.83
N THR A 43 0.40 4.72 7.46
CA THR A 43 -0.77 4.27 8.24
C THR A 43 -1.79 3.56 7.36
N ILE A 44 -2.11 4.11 6.20
CA ILE A 44 -3.09 3.52 5.27
C ILE A 44 -2.51 2.23 4.65
N MET A 45 -1.23 2.21 4.31
CA MET A 45 -0.55 0.98 3.84
C MET A 45 -0.63 -0.13 4.90
N GLY A 46 -0.27 0.17 6.16
CA GLY A 46 -0.33 -0.81 7.25
C GLY A 46 -1.74 -1.34 7.50
N LYS A 47 -2.76 -0.46 7.35
CA LYS A 47 -4.16 -0.88 7.34
C LYS A 47 -4.46 -1.82 6.17
N ILE A 48 -4.12 -1.47 4.93
CA ILE A 48 -4.41 -2.34 3.77
C ILE A 48 -3.70 -3.69 3.88
N CYS A 49 -2.49 -3.71 4.43
CA CYS A 49 -1.69 -4.94 4.56
C CYS A 49 -2.12 -5.84 5.72
N CYS A 50 -3.02 -5.40 6.61
CA CYS A 50 -3.49 -6.20 7.74
C CYS A 50 -4.65 -7.11 7.32
N LEU A 51 -4.53 -8.43 7.51
CA LEU A 51 -5.54 -9.40 7.08
C LEU A 51 -6.67 -9.61 8.10
N GLU A 52 -6.58 -8.97 9.27
CA GLU A 52 -7.53 -9.18 10.35
C GLU A 52 -8.91 -8.62 10.02
N HIS A 53 -9.96 -9.42 10.16
CA HIS A 53 -11.31 -9.07 9.72
C HIS A 53 -11.82 -7.76 10.35
N ASP A 54 -11.64 -7.59 11.66
CA ASP A 54 -11.89 -6.30 12.32
C ASP A 54 -10.57 -5.54 12.49
N ILE A 55 -10.34 -4.57 11.61
CA ILE A 55 -9.14 -3.73 11.61
C ILE A 55 -8.96 -2.90 12.89
N ASN A 56 -10.04 -2.66 13.65
CA ASN A 56 -9.99 -1.91 14.90
C ASN A 56 -10.00 -2.81 16.14
N ALA A 57 -10.03 -4.13 15.96
CA ALA A 57 -9.84 -5.09 17.04
C ALA A 57 -8.57 -4.76 17.83
N ASN A 58 -8.62 -4.97 19.14
CA ASN A 58 -7.51 -4.66 20.03
C ASN A 58 -7.02 -3.20 19.88
N LYS A 59 -7.91 -2.23 19.59
CA LYS A 59 -7.56 -0.82 19.31
C LYS A 59 -6.61 -0.65 18.12
N GLY A 60 -6.68 -1.56 17.16
CA GLY A 60 -5.86 -1.58 15.95
C GLY A 60 -4.38 -1.83 16.22
N ILE A 61 -4.06 -2.65 17.24
CA ILE A 61 -2.67 -3.03 17.54
C ILE A 61 -2.02 -3.70 16.32
N ASP A 62 -2.76 -4.56 15.62
CA ASP A 62 -2.23 -5.38 14.53
C ASP A 62 -1.74 -4.53 13.35
N TRP A 63 -2.58 -3.63 12.83
CA TRP A 63 -2.14 -2.77 11.73
C TRP A 63 -1.06 -1.77 12.16
N LYS A 64 -0.96 -1.41 13.44
CA LYS A 64 0.13 -0.56 13.94
C LYS A 64 1.46 -1.31 13.95
N GLN A 65 1.46 -2.57 14.42
CA GLN A 65 2.64 -3.43 14.36
C GLN A 65 3.07 -3.66 12.91
N ILE A 66 2.12 -3.96 12.01
CA ILE A 66 2.39 -4.10 10.58
C ILE A 66 2.93 -2.80 9.99
N ARG A 67 2.33 -1.65 10.32
CA ARG A 67 2.80 -0.32 9.90
C ARG A 67 4.27 -0.14 10.26
N ASP A 68 4.62 -0.40 11.51
CA ASP A 68 5.97 -0.13 12.04
C ASP A 68 7.02 -1.05 11.40
N GLN A 69 6.60 -2.17 10.81
CA GLN A 69 7.44 -3.15 10.12
C GLN A 69 7.16 -3.23 8.61
N LEU A 70 6.55 -2.19 8.01
CA LEU A 70 6.07 -2.24 6.62
C LEU A 70 7.13 -2.68 5.62
N PHE A 71 8.34 -2.12 5.74
CA PHE A 71 9.46 -2.32 4.83
C PHE A 71 10.52 -3.28 5.36
N ASN A 72 10.28 -3.91 6.51
CA ASN A 72 11.21 -4.88 7.04
C ASN A 72 11.02 -6.21 6.29
N GLU A 73 12.06 -6.66 5.59
CA GLU A 73 12.08 -7.93 4.87
C GLU A 73 12.60 -9.10 5.73
N SER A 74 12.80 -8.89 7.05
CA SER A 74 13.30 -9.94 7.96
C SER A 74 12.54 -11.25 7.74
N HIS A 75 13.25 -12.21 7.15
CA HIS A 75 12.76 -13.54 6.83
C HIS A 75 12.14 -14.17 8.08
N ASP A 76 10.86 -14.53 7.99
CA ASP A 76 10.16 -15.45 8.89
C ASP A 76 10.74 -16.88 8.75
N GLN A 77 12.03 -17.01 9.03
CA GLN A 77 12.65 -18.29 9.30
C GLN A 77 13.27 -18.17 10.69
N GLN A 78 12.44 -18.55 11.68
CA GLN A 78 12.80 -18.75 13.08
C GLN A 78 12.91 -17.47 13.93
N ILE A 79 11.77 -16.83 14.22
CA ILE A 79 11.63 -16.09 15.49
C ILE A 79 10.44 -16.70 16.23
N ASP A 80 10.74 -17.14 17.45
CA ASP A 80 9.91 -17.79 18.47
C ASP A 80 8.38 -17.81 18.27
N LYS A 81 7.83 -19.02 18.43
CA LYS A 81 6.38 -19.36 18.55
C LYS A 81 5.65 -18.66 19.72
N HIS A 82 6.22 -17.61 20.31
CA HIS A 82 5.71 -16.91 21.49
C HIS A 82 5.25 -15.47 21.23
N ILE A 83 5.44 -14.93 20.03
CA ILE A 83 4.88 -13.61 19.66
C ILE A 83 3.72 -13.86 18.68
N ASN A 84 2.55 -13.38 19.07
CA ASN A 84 1.32 -13.45 18.27
C ASN A 84 1.46 -12.44 17.10
N THR A 85 2.21 -12.80 16.06
CA THR A 85 2.45 -11.94 14.89
C THR A 85 1.17 -11.87 14.05
N PRO A 86 0.63 -10.67 13.78
CA PRO A 86 -0.62 -10.55 13.03
C PRO A 86 -0.44 -10.99 11.58
N SER A 87 -1.45 -11.64 11.02
CA SER A 87 -1.46 -12.04 9.60
C SER A 87 -1.40 -10.79 8.71
N ARG A 88 -0.42 -10.75 7.80
CA ARG A 88 -0.18 -9.59 6.94
C ARG A 88 0.13 -9.96 5.50
N LEU A 89 -0.12 -9.01 4.61
CA LEU A 89 0.41 -8.96 3.26
C LEU A 89 1.79 -8.30 3.27
N HIS A 90 2.73 -8.85 2.50
CA HIS A 90 4.02 -8.24 2.22
C HIS A 90 3.86 -7.19 1.13
N CYS A 91 4.33 -5.98 1.42
CA CYS A 91 4.19 -4.87 0.51
C CYS A 91 5.52 -4.36 0.00
N GLN A 92 5.53 -3.89 -1.25
CA GLN A 92 6.57 -3.03 -1.79
C GLN A 92 6.01 -1.63 -2.06
N LEU A 93 6.86 -0.62 -1.94
CA LEU A 93 6.59 0.73 -2.40
C LEU A 93 7.42 1.03 -3.66
N ARG A 94 6.78 1.56 -4.70
CA ARG A 94 7.44 2.04 -5.92
C ARG A 94 7.09 3.50 -6.16
N ILE A 95 8.11 4.30 -6.47
CA ILE A 95 7.95 5.69 -6.86
C ILE A 95 7.89 5.78 -8.38
N VAL A 96 6.79 6.32 -8.91
CA VAL A 96 6.58 6.48 -10.35
C VAL A 96 7.16 7.82 -10.78
N ASN A 97 8.25 7.80 -11.54
CA ASN A 97 8.91 9.01 -12.02
C ASN A 97 8.08 9.73 -13.09
N SER A 98 8.19 11.07 -13.14
CA SER A 98 7.45 11.91 -14.09
C SER A 98 7.96 11.87 -15.54
N LYS A 99 9.12 11.26 -15.79
CA LYS A 99 9.84 11.34 -17.07
C LYS A 99 9.86 10.05 -17.90
N VAL A 100 8.96 9.11 -17.65
CA VAL A 100 8.93 7.89 -18.46
C VAL A 100 8.15 8.18 -19.74
N GLU A 101 8.87 8.37 -20.84
CA GLU A 101 8.29 8.23 -22.19
C GLU A 101 7.85 6.78 -22.34
N HIS A 102 6.56 6.51 -22.09
CA HIS A 102 6.01 5.17 -22.24
C HIS A 102 5.92 4.84 -23.73
N HIS A 103 6.96 4.19 -24.25
CA HIS A 103 6.98 3.60 -25.60
C HIS A 103 6.39 2.17 -25.61
N GLY A 104 5.80 1.70 -24.50
CA GLY A 104 5.19 0.37 -24.39
C GLY A 104 4.08 0.30 -23.34
N GLU A 105 3.19 -0.67 -23.50
CA GLU A 105 2.09 -0.97 -22.57
C GLU A 105 2.64 -1.49 -21.24
N ILE A 106 2.24 -0.90 -20.11
CA ILE A 106 2.66 -1.39 -18.79
C ILE A 106 1.89 -2.67 -18.47
N VAL A 107 2.63 -3.76 -18.32
CA VAL A 107 2.07 -5.05 -17.87
C VAL A 107 2.22 -5.17 -16.36
N PHE A 108 1.10 -5.45 -15.69
CA PHE A 108 1.03 -5.73 -14.26
C PHE A 108 0.95 -7.25 -14.05
N PRO A 109 1.98 -7.89 -13.45
CA PRO A 109 1.93 -9.32 -13.15
C PRO A 109 0.73 -9.66 -12.26
N SER A 110 0.04 -10.75 -12.58
CA SER A 110 -1.12 -11.17 -11.80
C SER A 110 -0.76 -11.79 -10.44
N GLU A 111 0.51 -11.94 -10.09
CA GLU A 111 0.97 -12.53 -8.81
C GLU A 111 0.92 -11.53 -7.63
N SER A 112 0.73 -10.25 -7.93
CA SER A 112 0.71 -9.17 -6.93
C SER A 112 -0.49 -8.26 -7.16
N TRP A 113 -1.00 -7.68 -6.09
CA TRP A 113 -1.88 -6.52 -6.20
C TRP A 113 -1.07 -5.26 -6.52
N HIS A 114 -1.57 -4.45 -7.46
CA HIS A 114 -0.96 -3.21 -7.88
C HIS A 114 -1.86 -2.03 -7.54
N ILE A 115 -1.52 -1.24 -6.52
CA ILE A 115 -2.31 -0.08 -6.10
C ILE A 115 -1.69 1.21 -6.63
N LEU A 116 -2.34 1.84 -7.61
CA LEU A 116 -1.95 3.12 -8.18
C LEU A 116 -2.59 4.26 -7.38
N CYS A 117 -1.79 4.87 -6.50
CA CYS A 117 -2.26 5.80 -5.49
C CYS A 117 -2.39 7.23 -6.03
N GLY A 118 -3.62 7.61 -6.38
CA GLY A 118 -3.96 8.94 -6.86
C GLY A 118 -3.75 9.14 -8.37
N LYS A 119 -4.42 10.15 -8.93
CA LYS A 119 -4.46 10.43 -10.38
C LYS A 119 -3.07 10.64 -10.98
N GLU A 120 -2.16 11.26 -10.23
CA GLU A 120 -0.80 11.52 -10.71
C GLU A 120 -0.01 10.22 -10.93
N ALA A 121 -0.08 9.26 -10.01
CA ALA A 121 0.54 7.95 -10.20
C ALA A 121 -0.07 7.23 -11.41
N GLN A 122 -1.40 7.29 -11.56
CA GLN A 122 -2.12 6.69 -12.69
C GLN A 122 -1.68 7.27 -14.04
N GLN A 123 -1.61 8.60 -14.15
CA GLN A 123 -1.13 9.28 -15.35
C GLN A 123 0.33 8.95 -15.66
N ARG A 124 1.20 8.97 -14.65
CA ARG A 124 2.62 8.60 -14.82
C ARG A 124 2.82 7.12 -15.14
N MET A 125 1.83 6.27 -14.91
CA MET A 125 1.79 4.86 -15.31
C MET A 125 1.06 4.66 -16.66
N GLY A 126 0.74 5.73 -17.40
CA GLY A 126 0.07 5.63 -18.70
C GLY A 126 -1.39 5.17 -18.64
N ILE A 127 -2.02 5.16 -17.47
CA ILE A 127 -3.44 4.82 -17.34
C ILE A 127 -4.28 6.02 -17.80
N THR A 128 -4.68 6.01 -19.07
CA THR A 128 -5.51 7.06 -19.70
C THR A 128 -6.91 6.58 -20.06
N ASP A 129 -7.08 5.27 -20.28
CA ASP A 129 -8.37 4.67 -20.63
C ASP A 129 -8.91 3.83 -19.46
N LEU A 130 -10.05 4.24 -18.93
CA LEU A 130 -10.70 3.62 -17.79
C LEU A 130 -11.86 2.69 -18.20
N ARG A 131 -12.11 2.48 -19.50
CA ARG A 131 -13.26 1.68 -19.97
C ARG A 131 -13.24 0.23 -19.47
N HIS A 132 -12.07 -0.32 -19.21
CA HIS A 132 -11.89 -1.69 -18.70
C HIS A 132 -11.88 -1.77 -17.17
N TYR A 133 -11.95 -0.63 -16.46
CA TYR A 133 -11.94 -0.58 -15.01
C TYR A 133 -13.36 -0.52 -14.45
N VAL A 134 -13.66 -1.44 -13.53
CA VAL A 134 -14.95 -1.52 -12.85
C VAL A 134 -14.88 -0.78 -11.52
N SER A 135 -15.86 0.07 -11.24
CA SER A 135 -15.96 0.78 -9.97
C SER A 135 -16.32 -0.16 -8.82
N LEU A 136 -15.65 -0.01 -7.68
CA LEU A 136 -15.99 -0.73 -6.45
C LEU A 136 -16.94 0.06 -5.54
N ASP A 137 -17.10 1.36 -5.77
CA ASP A 137 -18.00 2.22 -5.01
C ASP A 137 -18.88 3.10 -5.92
N GLU A 138 -20.00 3.60 -5.38
CA GLU A 138 -20.94 4.45 -6.14
C GLU A 138 -20.32 5.76 -6.63
N LYS A 139 -19.30 6.28 -5.92
CA LYS A 139 -18.64 7.55 -6.23
C LYS A 139 -17.43 7.37 -7.13
N GLN A 140 -17.17 6.17 -7.63
CA GLN A 140 -16.07 5.84 -8.55
C GLN A 140 -14.71 6.31 -8.03
N LYS A 141 -14.50 6.18 -6.71
CA LYS A 141 -13.24 6.52 -6.04
C LYS A 141 -12.23 5.41 -6.15
N ILE A 142 -12.69 4.16 -6.14
CA ILE A 142 -11.87 2.97 -6.34
C ILE A 142 -12.36 2.27 -7.59
N GLN A 143 -11.44 2.03 -8.52
CA GLN A 143 -11.73 1.23 -9.70
C GLN A 143 -10.71 0.09 -9.79
N HIS A 144 -11.12 -1.06 -10.32
CA HIS A 144 -10.25 -2.21 -10.44
C HIS A 144 -10.30 -2.86 -11.82
N GLN A 145 -9.21 -3.49 -12.20
CA GLN A 145 -9.08 -4.37 -13.35
C GLN A 145 -8.08 -5.48 -12.99
N HIS A 146 -8.51 -6.75 -12.98
CA HIS A 146 -7.69 -7.88 -12.54
C HIS A 146 -7.06 -7.63 -11.15
N THR A 147 -5.74 -7.64 -11.02
CA THR A 147 -5.02 -7.34 -9.77
C THR A 147 -4.60 -5.87 -9.64
N VAL A 148 -5.15 -4.98 -10.47
CA VAL A 148 -4.82 -3.55 -10.48
C VAL A 148 -5.95 -2.74 -9.84
N LEU A 149 -5.61 -1.90 -8.86
CA LEU A 149 -6.51 -0.98 -8.18
C LEU A 149 -6.08 0.46 -8.43
N LEU A 150 -7.00 1.26 -8.97
CA LEU A 150 -6.89 2.70 -9.04
C LEU A 150 -7.56 3.27 -7.80
N THR A 151 -6.78 3.85 -6.89
CA THR A 151 -7.29 4.39 -5.62
C THR A 151 -7.07 5.90 -5.55
N PRO A 152 -7.79 6.61 -4.67
CA PRO A 152 -7.41 7.97 -4.32
C PRO A 152 -6.01 7.98 -3.70
N TYR A 153 -5.40 9.17 -3.61
CA TYR A 153 -4.11 9.28 -2.92
C TYR A 153 -4.25 8.84 -1.46
N LEU A 154 -3.16 8.31 -0.87
CA LEU A 154 -3.14 7.79 0.50
C LEU A 154 -3.18 8.91 1.56
N ASP A 155 -4.27 9.67 1.56
CA ASP A 155 -4.63 10.73 2.51
C ASP A 155 -6.10 10.56 2.90
N TYR A 156 -6.42 10.54 4.19
CA TYR A 156 -7.79 10.38 4.70
C TYR A 156 -8.82 11.39 4.16
N ARG A 157 -8.39 12.55 3.67
CA ARG A 157 -9.28 13.52 3.01
C ARG A 157 -9.80 13.01 1.66
N GLN A 158 -9.02 12.16 1.00
CA GLN A 158 -9.35 11.58 -0.31
C GLN A 158 -9.75 10.10 -0.19
N TYR A 159 -9.11 9.38 0.73
CA TYR A 159 -9.23 7.94 0.93
C TYR A 159 -9.72 7.66 2.36
N ALA A 160 -11.01 7.86 2.58
CA ALA A 160 -11.66 7.68 3.88
C ALA A 160 -11.60 6.23 4.36
N ASN A 161 -11.78 5.99 5.67
CA ASN A 161 -11.72 4.64 6.25
C ASN A 161 -12.66 3.63 5.58
N VAL A 162 -13.85 4.06 5.13
CA VAL A 162 -14.79 3.19 4.40
C VAL A 162 -14.23 2.68 3.08
N LEU A 163 -13.45 3.51 2.37
CA LEU A 163 -12.81 3.12 1.11
C LEU A 163 -11.59 2.22 1.37
N ILE A 164 -10.84 2.48 2.46
CA ILE A 164 -9.73 1.61 2.88
C ILE A 164 -10.24 0.20 3.19
N GLU A 165 -11.38 0.11 3.89
CA GLU A 165 -12.02 -1.16 4.23
C GLU A 165 -12.55 -1.88 2.98
N LEU A 166 -13.20 -1.16 2.06
CA LEU A 166 -13.63 -1.71 0.77
C LEU A 166 -12.46 -2.31 -0.02
N THR A 167 -11.30 -1.65 -0.03
CA THR A 167 -10.09 -2.18 -0.67
C THR A 167 -9.59 -3.45 0.02
N ARG A 168 -9.53 -3.49 1.36
CA ARG A 168 -9.13 -4.68 2.11
C ARG A 168 -10.03 -5.88 1.81
N GLN A 169 -11.34 -5.66 1.81
CA GLN A 169 -12.33 -6.69 1.50
C GLN A 169 -12.18 -7.22 0.08
N HIS A 170 -11.99 -6.31 -0.89
CA HIS A 170 -11.79 -6.71 -2.28
C HIS A 170 -10.53 -7.56 -2.48
N ILE A 171 -9.41 -7.17 -1.86
CA ILE A 171 -8.16 -7.94 -1.90
C ILE A 171 -8.34 -9.33 -1.27
N ALA A 172 -9.03 -9.41 -0.12
CA ALA A 172 -9.22 -10.67 0.60
C ALA A 172 -10.14 -11.67 -0.15
N LEU A 173 -11.14 -11.16 -0.89
CA LEU A 173 -12.07 -12.00 -1.66
C LEU A 173 -11.43 -12.58 -2.93
N SER A 174 -10.52 -11.84 -3.54
CA SER A 174 -9.98 -12.14 -4.87
C SER A 174 -8.66 -12.91 -4.81
N LYS A 175 -8.52 -13.89 -3.89
CA LYS A 175 -7.29 -14.68 -3.66
C LYS A 175 -6.52 -14.90 -4.96
N VAL A 176 -5.39 -14.20 -5.05
CA VAL A 176 -4.40 -14.29 -6.13
C VAL A 176 -3.53 -15.52 -5.91
#